data_AF-A0A1J4VX85-F1
#
_entry.id   AF-A0A1J4VX85-F1
#
_cell.length_a   1.000
_cell.length_b   1.000
_cell.length_c   1.000
_cell.angle_alpha   90.00
_cell.angle_beta   90.00
_cell.angle_gamma   90.00
#
_symmetry.space_group_name_H-M   'P 1'
#
loop_
_entity.id
_entity.type
_entity.pdbx_description
1 polymer ?
#
loop_
_entity_poly.entity_id
_entity_poly.type
_entity_poly.pdbx_seq_one_letter_code
_entity_poly.pdbx_strand_id
1 'polypeptide(L)' 'MKCSKCGHEFEIKLGARIVSKGAKILTAMTTIVTAQCENCGQIFQVPVASKSFFTVKKKGNV' A
#
# COMPACT_ATOMS: atom_id res chain seq x y z
N MET A 1 7.57 5.92 -9.97
CA MET A 1 8.78 5.48 -9.24
C MET A 1 9.88 5.16 -10.25
N LYS A 2 11.13 4.99 -9.83
CA LYS A 2 12.25 4.63 -10.72
C LYS A 2 12.96 3.39 -10.23
N CYS A 3 13.30 2.48 -11.15
CA CYS A 3 14.10 1.32 -10.81
C CYS A 3 15.50 1.80 -10.37
N SER A 4 15.95 1.38 -9.20
CA SER A 4 17.26 1.81 -8.65
C SER A 4 18.45 1.35 -9.50
N LYS A 5 18.28 0.32 -10.34
CA LYS A 5 19.34 -0.22 -11.19
C LYS A 5 19.44 0.47 -12.56
N CYS A 6 18.32 0.61 -13.27
CA CYS A 6 18.32 1.09 -14.65
C CYS A 6 17.60 2.43 -14.86
N GLY A 7 17.04 3.03 -13.81
CA GLY A 7 16.34 4.31 -13.88
C GLY A 7 14.98 4.28 -14.57
N HIS A 8 14.54 3.13 -15.09
CA HIS A 8 13.26 2.97 -15.77
C HIS A 8 12.09 3.38 -14.88
N GLU A 9 11.18 4.19 -15.43
CA GLU A 9 10.01 4.67 -14.71
C GLU A 9 8.92 3.60 -14.66
N PHE A 10 8.28 3.46 -13.50
CA PHE A 10 7.21 2.50 -13.31
C PHE A 10 6.16 3.00 -12.32
N GLU A 11 4.95 2.45 -12.41
CA GLU A 11 3.81 2.71 -11.53
C GLU A 11 3.26 1.39 -10.97
N ILE A 12 2.92 1.37 -9.68
CA ILE A 12 2.23 0.24 -9.04
C ILE A 12 0.90 0.77 -8.50
N LYS A 13 -0.23 0.23 -8.99
CA LYS A 13 -1.57 0.55 -8.50
C LYS A 13 -2.13 -0.65 -7.74
N LEU A 14 -2.56 -0.43 -6.50
CA LEU A 14 -3.16 -1.45 -5.64
C LEU A 14 -4.56 -0.99 -5.22
N GLY A 15 -5.58 -1.75 -5.60
CA GLY A 15 -6.93 -1.63 -5.04
C GLY A 15 -7.13 -2.65 -3.93
N ALA A 16 -7.45 -2.20 -2.72
CA ALA A 16 -7.67 -3.10 -1.58
C ALA A 16 -8.97 -2.76 -0.85
N ARG A 17 -9.74 -3.80 -0.48
CA ARG A 17 -10.90 -3.69 0.42
C ARG A 17 -10.56 -4.39 1.72
N ILE A 18 -10.63 -3.66 2.82
CA ILE A 18 -10.36 -4.23 4.15
C ILE A 18 -11.69 -4.57 4.83
N VAL A 19 -11.80 -5.80 5.33
CA VAL A 19 -12.95 -6.27 6.11
C VAL A 19 -12.41 -6.78 7.45
N SER A 20 -12.82 -6.15 8.56
CA SER A 20 -12.50 -6.61 9.91
C SER A 20 -13.74 -7.18 10.59
N LYS A 21 -13.57 -8.28 11.33
CA LYS A 21 -14.61 -8.88 12.18
C LYS A 21 -14.05 -9.02 13.58
N GLY A 22 -14.76 -8.52 14.59
CA GLY A 22 -14.31 -8.57 15.99
C GLY A 22 -13.17 -7.61 16.37
N ALA A 23 -12.64 -6.82 15.42
CA ALA A 23 -11.58 -5.85 15.66
C ALA A 23 -11.79 -4.55 14.88
N LYS A 24 -11.29 -3.43 15.43
CA LYS A 24 -11.24 -2.13 14.75
C LYS A 24 -9.83 -1.89 14.23
N ILE A 25 -9.72 -1.44 13.00
CA ILE A 25 -8.43 -1.03 12.41
C ILE A 25 -8.16 0.41 12.82
N LEU A 26 -7.02 0.62 13.46
CA LEU A 26 -6.64 1.92 14.02
C LEU A 26 -5.59 2.64 13.17
N THR A 27 -4.92 1.93 12.27
CA THR A 27 -3.79 2.44 11.49
C THR A 27 -3.98 2.18 10.00
N ALA A 28 -3.28 2.98 9.19
CA ALA A 28 -3.18 2.74 7.77
C ALA A 28 -2.44 1.43 7.48
N MET A 29 -2.90 0.72 6.45
CA MET A 29 -2.30 -0.52 6.00
C MET A 29 -1.08 -0.21 5.13
N THR A 30 0.01 -0.93 5.38
CA THR A 30 1.17 -0.96 4.50
C THR A 30 1.30 -2.36 3.92
N THR A 31 1.32 -2.46 2.60
CA THR A 31 1.55 -3.72 1.87
C THR A 31 2.94 -3.70 1.27
N ILE A 32 3.69 -4.79 1.37
CA ILE A 32 4.99 -4.92 0.70
C ILE A 32 4.77 -5.73 -0.58
N VAL A 33 5.12 -5.14 -1.73
CA VAL A 33 5.02 -5.79 -3.04
C VAL A 33 6.43 -6.15 -3.51
N THR A 34 6.66 -7.41 -3.86
CA THR A 34 7.87 -7.81 -4.58
C THR A 34 7.63 -7.62 -6.07
N ALA A 35 8.44 -6.79 -6.72
CA ALA A 35 8.32 -6.46 -8.13
C ALA A 35 9.61 -6.82 -8.88
N GLN A 36 9.46 -7.18 -10.15
CA GLN A 36 10.57 -7.36 -11.09
C GLN A 36 10.52 -6.23 -12.13
N CYS A 37 11.64 -5.57 -12.37
CA CYS A 37 11.74 -4.56 -13.43
C CYS A 37 11.67 -5.24 -14.81
N GLU A 38 10.69 -4.86 -15.62
CA GLU A 38 10.54 -5.40 -16.99
C GLU A 38 11.72 -5.06 -17.90
N ASN A 39 12.43 -3.95 -17.65
CA ASN A 39 13.55 -3.52 -18.48
C ASN A 39 14.88 -4.23 -18.16
N CYS A 40 15.21 -4.45 -16.88
CA CYS A 40 16.53 -4.96 -16.48
C CYS A 40 16.49 -6.24 -15.62
N GLY A 41 15.29 -6.78 -15.38
CA GLY A 41 15.08 -8.01 -14.60
C GLY A 41 15.36 -7.90 -13.10
N GLN A 42 15.75 -6.73 -12.59
CA GLN A 42 16.03 -6.52 -11.17
C GLN A 42 14.78 -6.79 -10.32
N ILE A 43 14.91 -7.62 -9.29
CA ILE A 43 13.87 -7.87 -8.29
C ILE A 43 14.10 -6.94 -7.09
N PHE A 44 13.03 -6.33 -6.59
CA PHE A 44 13.06 -5.42 -5.45
C PHE A 44 11.71 -5.39 -4.73
N GLN A 45 11.71 -4.89 -3.49
CA GLN A 45 10.50 -4.75 -2.68
C GLN A 45 10.07 -3.28 -2.61
N VAL A 46 8.78 -3.04 -2.78
CA VAL A 46 8.16 -1.71 -2.70
C VAL A 46 7.11 -1.71 -1.59
N PRO A 47 7.30 -0.92 -0.52
CA PRO A 47 6.23 -0.68 0.44
C PRO A 47 5.20 0.28 -0.15
N VAL A 48 3.96 -0.18 -0.24
CA VAL A 48 2.79 0.57 -0.70
C VAL A 48 1.92 0.86 0.52
N ALA A 49 1.94 2.11 0.97
CA ALA A 49 1.10 2.58 2.07
C ALA A 49 -0.24 3.13 1.53
N SER A 50 -1.35 2.76 2.15
CA SER A 50 -2.64 3.38 1.88
C SER A 50 -2.62 4.85 2.34
N LYS A 51 -2.94 5.80 1.46
CA LYS A 51 -3.02 7.25 1.80
C LYS A 51 -4.31 7.65 2.55
N SER A 52 -5.15 6.69 2.96
CA SER A 52 -6.44 6.99 3.58
C SER A 52 -6.29 7.39 5.05
N PHE A 53 -6.60 8.65 5.36
CA PHE A 53 -6.81 9.12 6.72
C PHE A 53 -8.06 8.44 7.30
N PHE A 54 -7.88 7.65 8.36
CA PHE A 54 -9.01 7.04 9.07
C PHE A 54 -9.65 8.10 9.98
N THR A 55 -10.70 8.79 9.49
CA THR A 55 -11.54 9.59 10.39
C THR A 55 -12.43 8.64 11.18
N VAL A 56 -12.02 8.32 12.41
CA VAL A 56 -12.87 7.63 13.38
C VAL A 56 -13.97 8.61 13.81
N LYS A 57 -15.12 8.63 13.13
CA LYS A 57 -16.32 9.28 13.66
C LYS A 57 -16.78 8.46 14.86
N LYS A 58 -16.50 8.96 16.06
CA LYS A 58 -17.09 8.45 17.30
C LYS A 58 -18.61 8.57 17.15
N LYS A 59 -19.33 7.45 17.05
CA LYS A 59 -20.78 7.46 17.18
C LYS A 59 -21.05 7.81 18.65
N GLY A 60 -21.47 9.04 18.92
CA GLY A 60 -21.93 9.44 20.24
C GLY A 60 -23.12 8.56 20.60
N ASN A 61 -22.98 7.79 21.68
CA ASN A 61 -24.14 7.23 22.34
C ASN A 61 -24.67 8.30 23.29
N VAL A 62 -25.98 8.54 23.15
CA VAL A 62 -26.87 9.20 24.11
C VAL A 62 -26.77 8.50 25.46
#